data_AF-A0AAE0B0Q2-F1
#
_entry.id   AF-A0AAE0B0Q2-F1
#
_cell.length_a   1.000
_cell.length_b   1.000
_cell.length_c   1.000
_cell.angle_alpha   90.00
_cell.angle_beta   90.00
_cell.angle_gamma   90.00
#
_symmetry.space_group_name_H-M   'P 1'
#
loop_
_entity.id
_entity.type
_entity.pdbx_description
1 polymer ?
#
loop_
_entity_poly.entity_id
_entity_poly.type
_entity_poly.pdbx_seq_one_letter_code
_entity_poly.pdbx_strand_id
1 'polypeptide(L)'
;MGQFAMRLFFLMSSVKEAEKYMPEECIEPDSQFHPNLVNTVSFMVSMLLQVATFAINYMGHPFNQSISENKPFLYALLPAAGFFTIITSDIFRDLNDWLKLVPLPVGLRDKLLIWVLLMFVICYTWERLLRWAFPGRVPAWKKHQRLAGANLEKKNV
;
A
#
# COMPACT_ATOMS: atom_id res chain seq x y z
N MET A 1 11.58 -5.69 8.43
CA MET A 1 12.33 -4.45 8.72
C MET A 1 12.63 -3.63 7.47
N GLY A 2 13.20 -4.20 6.39
CA GLY A 2 13.50 -3.44 5.16
C GLY A 2 12.31 -2.67 4.54
N GLN A 3 11.19 -3.36 4.29
CA GLN A 3 9.98 -2.68 3.79
C GLN A 3 9.47 -1.56 4.71
N PHE A 4 9.55 -1.75 6.04
CA PHE A 4 9.12 -0.73 7.01
C PHE A 4 9.98 0.54 6.90
N ALA A 5 11.31 0.37 6.84
CA ALA A 5 12.23 1.49 6.67
C ALA A 5 11.98 2.26 5.36
N MET A 6 11.74 1.55 4.25
CA MET A 6 11.42 2.17 2.96
C MET A 6 10.12 2.97 2.99
N ARG A 7 9.07 2.43 3.62
CA ARG A 7 7.78 3.11 3.77
C ARG A 7 7.88 4.33 4.66
N LEU A 8 8.63 4.21 5.76
CA LEU A 8 8.86 5.32 6.68
C LEU A 8 9.66 6.44 6.00
N PHE A 9 10.71 6.10 5.25
CA PHE A 9 11.48 7.06 4.45
C PHE A 9 10.60 7.77 3.42
N PHE A 10 9.73 7.03 2.74
CA PHE A 10 8.77 7.60 1.78
C PHE A 10 7.78 8.56 2.46
N LEU A 11 7.23 8.19 3.62
CA LEU A 11 6.35 9.06 4.40
C LEU A 11 7.07 10.35 4.81
N MET A 12 8.25 10.25 5.43
CA MET A 12 9.04 11.41 5.85
C MET A 12 9.37 12.32 4.67
N SER A 13 9.80 11.75 3.54
CA SER A 13 10.13 12.53 2.34
C SER A 13 8.91 13.27 1.79
N SER A 14 7.75 12.61 1.77
CA SER A 14 6.50 13.18 1.25
C SER A 14 6.01 14.34 2.11
N VAL A 15 6.05 14.17 3.44
CA VAL A 15 5.71 15.22 4.40
C VAL A 15 6.65 16.41 4.28
N LYS A 16 7.97 16.15 4.21
CA LYS A 16 8.97 17.22 4.06
C LYS A 16 8.84 17.97 2.73
N GLU A 17 8.43 17.29 1.66
CA GLU A 17 8.16 17.96 0.39
C GLU A 17 6.88 18.81 0.49
N ALA A 18 5.84 18.33 1.17
CA ALA A 18 4.60 19.08 1.39
C ALA A 18 4.84 20.34 2.23
N GLU A 19 5.70 20.25 3.25
CA GLU A 19 6.08 21.36 4.13
C GLU A 19 6.71 22.53 3.35
N LYS A 20 7.47 22.26 2.27
CA LYS A 20 8.04 23.32 1.42
C LYS A 20 7.01 24.18 0.69
N TYR A 21 5.79 23.67 0.53
CA TYR A 21 4.69 24.41 -0.09
C TYR A 21 3.82 25.14 0.94
N MET A 22 4.13 25.01 2.24
CA MET A 22 3.42 25.71 3.30
C MET A 22 4.23 26.93 3.76
N PRO A 23 3.57 28.05 4.12
CA PRO A 23 4.23 29.11 4.87
C PRO A 23 4.69 28.57 6.24
N GLU A 24 5.74 29.15 6.83
CA GLU A 24 6.16 28.83 8.19
C GLU A 24 5.03 29.20 9.18
N GLU A 25 4.16 28.25 9.48
CA GLU A 25 3.14 28.37 10.51
C GLU A 25 3.65 27.73 11.81
N CYS A 26 3.65 28.51 12.89
CA CYS A 26 3.87 27.97 14.24
C CYS A 26 2.65 27.12 14.63
N ILE A 27 2.76 25.80 14.46
CA ILE A 27 1.74 24.86 14.93
C ILE A 27 1.89 24.71 16.44
N GLU A 28 0.99 25.31 17.20
CA GLU A 28 0.93 25.12 18.65
C GLU A 28 0.42 23.69 18.98
N PRO A 29 1.07 22.94 19.89
CA PRO A 29 0.71 21.55 20.20
C PRO A 29 -0.73 21.34 20.69
N ASP A 30 -1.33 22.35 21.33
CA ASP A 30 -2.69 22.33 21.89
C ASP A 30 -3.72 23.07 21.01
N SER A 31 -3.37 23.40 19.76
CA SER A 31 -4.28 24.07 18.83
C SER A 31 -5.36 23.12 18.30
N GLN A 32 -6.51 23.69 17.92
CA GLN A 32 -7.56 22.91 17.26
C GLN A 32 -7.08 22.39 15.89
N PHE A 33 -7.63 21.27 15.43
CA PHE A 33 -7.26 20.71 14.13
C PHE A 33 -7.50 21.71 12.99
N HIS A 34 -6.43 22.13 12.33
CA HIS A 34 -6.47 22.94 11.12
C HIS A 34 -6.16 22.09 9.88
N PRO A 35 -7.05 22.09 8.85
CA PRO A 35 -6.79 21.42 7.59
C PRO A 35 -5.56 22.04 6.93
N ASN A 36 -4.57 21.20 6.61
CA ASN A 36 -3.28 21.68 6.18
C ASN A 36 -2.69 20.69 5.13
N LEU A 37 -1.75 21.15 4.30
CA LEU A 37 -1.20 20.36 3.19
C LEU A 37 -0.45 19.13 3.69
N VAL A 38 0.31 19.26 4.78
CA VAL A 38 1.02 18.15 5.43
C VAL A 38 0.07 17.06 5.93
N ASN A 39 -1.07 17.43 6.53
CA ASN A 39 -2.10 16.52 7.01
C ASN A 39 -2.74 15.76 5.84
N THR A 40 -3.01 16.48 4.76
CA THR A 40 -3.56 15.90 3.53
C THR A 40 -2.60 14.87 2.93
N VAL A 41 -1.33 15.24 2.75
CA VAL A 41 -0.30 14.35 2.20
C VAL A 41 -0.06 13.17 3.14
N SER A 42 0.00 13.40 4.45
CA SER A 42 0.19 12.34 5.45
C SER A 42 -0.95 11.33 5.41
N PHE A 43 -2.21 11.79 5.32
CA PHE A 43 -3.37 10.93 5.21
C PHE A 43 -3.35 10.10 3.92
N MET A 44 -3.17 10.75 2.77
CA MET A 44 -3.13 10.08 1.46
C MET A 44 -2.00 9.04 1.39
N VAL A 45 -0.78 9.43 1.78
CA VAL A 45 0.38 8.53 1.79
C VAL A 45 0.15 7.38 2.77
N SER A 46 -0.36 7.64 3.97
CA SER A 46 -0.64 6.58 4.96
C SER A 46 -1.68 5.58 4.47
N MET A 47 -2.76 6.07 3.84
CA MET A 47 -3.78 5.21 3.26
C MET A 47 -3.19 4.29 2.19
N LEU A 48 -2.44 4.87 1.25
CA LEU A 48 -1.78 4.11 0.21
C LEU A 48 -0.75 3.12 0.76
N LEU A 49 0.04 3.52 1.76
CA LEU A 49 0.99 2.64 2.43
C LEU A 49 0.31 1.41 3.00
N GLN A 50 -0.88 1.56 3.58
CA GLN A 50 -1.68 0.43 4.08
C GLN A 50 -2.10 -0.48 2.92
N VAL A 51 -2.69 0.08 1.86
CA VAL A 51 -3.11 -0.68 0.66
C VAL A 51 -1.94 -1.42 0.03
N ALA A 52 -0.80 -0.75 -0.17
CA ALA A 52 0.41 -1.33 -0.73
C ALA A 52 1.02 -2.41 0.18
N THR A 53 0.91 -2.25 1.50
CA THR A 53 1.37 -3.27 2.47
C THR A 53 0.56 -4.54 2.30
N PHE A 54 -0.77 -4.45 2.23
CA PHE A 54 -1.62 -5.61 1.99
C PHE A 54 -1.34 -6.22 0.62
N ALA A 55 -1.23 -5.42 -0.43
CA ALA A 55 -1.00 -5.91 -1.79
C ALA A 55 0.35 -6.64 -1.95
N ILE A 56 1.44 -6.07 -1.43
CA ILE A 56 2.81 -6.62 -1.61
C ILE A 56 3.07 -7.81 -0.69
N ASN A 57 2.55 -7.77 0.54
CA ASN A 57 2.75 -8.84 1.52
C ASN A 57 1.75 -9.99 1.41
N TYR A 58 0.73 -9.86 0.54
CA TYR A 58 -0.17 -10.97 0.29
C TYR A 58 0.60 -12.10 -0.39
N MET A 59 0.88 -13.14 0.38
CA MET A 59 1.48 -14.38 -0.09
C MET A 59 0.38 -15.24 -0.69
N GLY A 60 0.52 -15.58 -1.98
CA GLY A 60 -0.36 -16.53 -2.66
C GLY A 60 0.05 -17.98 -2.43
N HIS A 61 -0.14 -18.83 -3.44
CA HIS A 61 0.22 -20.25 -3.39
C HIS A 61 1.68 -20.45 -2.94
N PRO A 62 1.97 -21.48 -2.13
CA PRO A 62 1.13 -22.64 -1.75
C PRO A 62 0.33 -22.50 -0.44
N PHE A 63 0.44 -21.38 0.27
CA PHE A 63 -0.16 -21.21 1.61
C PHE A 63 -1.47 -20.41 1.63
N ASN A 64 -1.75 -19.67 0.55
CA ASN A 64 -2.99 -18.95 0.36
C ASN A 64 -3.43 -19.03 -1.10
N GLN A 65 -4.68 -18.69 -1.37
CA GLN A 65 -5.14 -18.45 -2.74
C GLN A 65 -4.38 -17.25 -3.33
N SER A 66 -4.20 -17.21 -4.64
CA SER A 66 -3.67 -16.01 -5.29
C SER A 66 -4.65 -14.84 -5.16
N ILE A 67 -4.17 -13.59 -5.30
CA ILE A 67 -5.00 -12.38 -5.23
C ILE A 67 -6.18 -12.46 -6.21
N SER A 68 -5.97 -13.06 -7.39
CA SER A 68 -6.99 -13.23 -8.42
C SER A 68 -8.01 -14.32 -8.10
N GLU A 69 -7.64 -15.32 -7.30
CA GLU A 69 -8.55 -16.40 -6.87
C GLU A 69 -9.36 -15.97 -5.64
N ASN A 70 -8.80 -15.11 -4.77
CA ASN A 70 -9.48 -14.60 -3.59
C ASN A 70 -10.31 -13.35 -3.92
N LYS A 71 -11.51 -13.57 -4.48
CA LYS A 71 -12.46 -12.50 -4.85
C LYS A 71 -12.76 -11.50 -3.72
N PRO A 72 -12.99 -11.92 -2.45
CA PRO A 72 -13.15 -10.99 -1.34
C PRO A 72 -11.98 -10.01 -1.16
N PHE A 73 -10.74 -10.50 -1.27
CA PHE A 73 -9.55 -9.65 -1.12
C PHE A 73 -9.37 -8.70 -2.31
N LEU A 74 -9.67 -9.16 -3.52
CA LEU A 74 -9.70 -8.30 -4.70
C LEU A 74 -10.76 -7.18 -4.57
N TYR A 75 -11.96 -7.53 -4.08
CA TYR A 75 -13.02 -6.56 -3.79
C TYR A 75 -12.70 -5.62 -2.63
N ALA A 76 -11.73 -5.92 -1.77
CA ALA A 76 -11.24 -4.96 -0.78
C ALA A 76 -10.20 -4.01 -1.39
N LEU A 77 -9.33 -4.54 -2.26
CA LEU A 77 -8.23 -3.77 -2.85
C LEU A 77 -8.71 -2.77 -3.92
N LEU A 78 -9.66 -3.18 -4.78
CA LEU A 78 -10.21 -2.34 -5.85
C LEU A 78 -10.87 -1.04 -5.35
N PRO A 79 -11.83 -1.07 -4.39
CA PRO A 79 -12.43 0.16 -3.89
C PRO A 79 -11.44 0.98 -3.07
N ALA A 80 -10.46 0.38 -2.39
CA ALA A 80 -9.42 1.14 -1.70
C ALA A 80 -8.54 1.93 -2.69
N ALA A 81 -8.15 1.29 -3.80
CA ALA A 81 -7.44 1.97 -4.89
C ALA A 81 -8.32 3.02 -5.57
N GLY A 82 -9.59 2.71 -5.84
CA GLY A 82 -10.56 3.64 -6.42
C GLY A 82 -10.77 4.88 -5.54
N PHE A 83 -10.97 4.69 -4.24
CA PHE A 83 -11.11 5.76 -3.27
C PHE A 83 -9.86 6.65 -3.22
N PHE A 84 -8.66 6.06 -3.23
CA PHE A 84 -7.41 6.81 -3.32
C PHE A 84 -7.34 7.65 -4.60
N THR A 85 -7.73 7.10 -5.76
CA THR A 85 -7.75 7.85 -7.03
C THR A 85 -8.77 8.99 -7.02
N ILE A 86 -9.93 8.79 -6.40
CA ILE A 86 -10.98 9.82 -6.27
C ILE A 86 -10.48 11.00 -5.43
N ILE A 87 -9.91 10.69 -4.26
CA ILE A 87 -9.36 11.70 -3.35
C ILE A 87 -8.20 12.47 -3.98
N THR A 88 -7.27 11.76 -4.64
CA THR A 88 -6.09 12.37 -5.26
C THR A 88 -6.43 13.22 -6.49
N SER A 89 -7.48 12.85 -7.22
CA SER A 89 -7.92 13.58 -8.42
C SER A 89 -8.87 14.75 -8.12
N ASP A 90 -9.25 14.94 -6.85
CA ASP A 90 -10.18 15.98 -6.40
C ASP A 90 -11.53 16.00 -7.15
N ILE A 91 -11.99 14.83 -7.62
CA ILE A 91 -13.24 14.71 -8.40
C ILE A 91 -14.46 14.98 -7.51
N PHE A 92 -14.41 14.57 -6.25
CA PHE A 92 -15.47 14.76 -5.26
C PHE A 92 -15.01 15.74 -4.19
N ARG A 93 -15.17 17.04 -4.46
CA ARG A 93 -14.72 18.08 -3.53
C ARG A 93 -15.47 18.04 -2.19
N ASP A 94 -16.76 17.70 -2.19
CA ASP A 94 -17.54 17.53 -0.95
C ASP A 94 -16.97 16.44 -0.02
N LEU A 95 -16.44 15.35 -0.60
CA LEU A 95 -15.78 14.29 0.15
C LEU A 95 -14.43 14.76 0.71
N ASN A 96 -13.65 15.47 -0.10
CA ASN A 96 -12.38 16.03 0.31
C ASN A 96 -12.56 17.09 1.42
N ASP A 97 -13.58 17.94 1.31
CA ASP A 97 -13.93 18.93 2.32
C ASP A 97 -14.40 18.26 3.62
N TRP A 98 -15.19 17.18 3.53
CA TRP A 98 -15.58 16.37 4.70
C TRP A 98 -14.38 15.70 5.38
N LEU A 99 -13.42 15.22 4.59
CA LEU A 99 -12.15 14.67 5.07
C LEU A 99 -11.13 15.75 5.46
N LYS A 100 -11.48 17.03 5.33
CA LYS A 100 -10.63 18.19 5.61
C LYS A 100 -9.30 18.16 4.85
N LEU A 101 -9.35 17.73 3.59
CA LEU A 101 -8.21 17.63 2.69
C LEU A 101 -8.05 18.94 1.90
N VAL A 102 -6.84 19.48 1.91
CA VAL A 102 -6.48 20.71 1.19
C VAL A 102 -6.08 20.33 -0.24
N PRO A 103 -6.54 21.08 -1.27
CA PRO A 103 -6.17 20.80 -2.65
C PRO A 103 -4.65 20.82 -2.84
N LEU A 104 -4.13 19.75 -3.43
CA LEU A 104 -2.70 19.60 -3.71
C LEU A 104 -2.29 20.50 -4.89
N PRO A 105 -1.19 21.25 -4.81
CA PRO A 105 -0.62 21.90 -5.97
C PRO A 105 -0.19 20.84 -6.99
N VAL A 106 -0.47 21.08 -8.28
CA VAL A 106 -0.26 20.10 -9.36
C VAL A 106 1.16 19.51 -9.38
N GLY A 107 2.18 20.34 -9.11
CA GLY A 107 3.56 19.87 -9.05
C GLY A 107 3.86 18.94 -7.88
N LEU A 108 3.20 19.12 -6.73
CA LEU A 108 3.33 18.22 -5.58
C LEU A 108 2.57 16.92 -5.85
N ARG A 109 1.34 17.01 -6.38
CA ARG A 109 0.52 15.84 -6.70
C ARG A 109 1.26 14.88 -7.64
N ASP A 110 1.81 15.39 -8.72
CA ASP A 110 2.46 14.55 -9.74
C ASP A 110 3.76 13.93 -9.18
N LYS A 111 4.54 14.69 -8.39
CA LYS A 111 5.70 14.14 -7.67
C LYS A 111 5.30 13.02 -6.70
N LEU A 112 4.24 13.24 -5.92
CA LEU A 112 3.73 12.22 -4.99
C LEU A 112 3.32 10.96 -5.73
N LEU A 113 2.55 11.07 -6.82
CA LEU A 113 2.16 9.92 -7.64
C LEU A 113 3.37 9.13 -8.17
N ILE A 114 4.42 9.83 -8.63
CA ILE A 114 5.66 9.19 -9.08
C ILE A 114 6.35 8.46 -7.92
N TRP A 115 6.48 9.12 -6.75
CA TRP A 115 7.13 8.51 -5.59
C TRP A 115 6.35 7.33 -5.02
N VAL A 116 5.03 7.38 -5.08
CA VAL A 116 4.11 6.28 -4.78
C VAL A 116 4.41 5.07 -5.65
N LEU A 117 4.48 5.26 -6.97
CA LEU A 117 4.79 4.19 -7.92
C LEU A 117 6.19 3.63 -7.67
N LEU A 118 7.18 4.49 -7.45
CA LEU A 118 8.55 4.09 -7.12
C LEU A 118 8.60 3.29 -5.83
N MET A 119 7.92 3.73 -4.76
CA MET A 119 7.86 3.01 -3.50
C MET A 119 7.27 1.61 -3.72
N PHE A 120 6.19 1.50 -4.48
CA PHE A 120 5.54 0.24 -4.80
C PHE A 120 6.50 -0.72 -5.52
N VAL A 121 7.19 -0.24 -6.56
CA VAL A 121 8.18 -1.03 -7.31
C VAL A 121 9.37 -1.44 -6.44
N ILE A 122 9.89 -0.54 -5.61
CA ILE A 122 11.03 -0.81 -4.73
C ILE A 122 10.64 -1.86 -3.69
N CYS A 123 9.50 -1.70 -3.00
CA CYS A 123 9.04 -2.67 -2.01
C CYS A 123 8.72 -4.03 -2.64
N TYR A 124 8.11 -4.05 -3.83
CA TYR A 124 7.84 -5.27 -4.57
C TYR A 124 9.12 -6.01 -4.96
N THR A 125 10.10 -5.27 -5.52
CA THR A 125 11.40 -5.82 -5.91
C THR A 125 12.18 -6.30 -4.69
N TRP A 126 12.21 -5.51 -3.62
CA TRP A 126 12.86 -5.88 -2.36
C TRP A 126 12.31 -7.17 -1.79
N GLU A 127 10.99 -7.30 -1.76
CA GLU A 127 10.32 -8.51 -1.31
C GLU A 127 10.62 -9.72 -2.22
N ARG A 128 10.64 -9.52 -3.53
CA ARG A 128 11.00 -10.58 -4.50
C ARG A 128 12.45 -11.02 -4.33
N LEU A 129 13.36 -10.08 -4.13
CA LEU A 129 14.78 -10.34 -3.89
C LEU A 129 15.00 -11.08 -2.58
N LEU A 130 14.32 -10.69 -1.49
CA LEU A 130 14.43 -11.41 -0.22
C LEU A 130 13.90 -12.85 -0.32
N ARG A 131 12.76 -13.06 -0.99
CA ARG A 131 12.23 -14.40 -1.25
C ARG A 131 13.16 -15.26 -2.11
N TRP A 132 13.92 -14.62 -3.01
CA TRP A 132 14.92 -15.30 -3.84
C TRP A 132 16.22 -15.61 -3.09
N ALA A 133 16.73 -14.65 -2.30
CA ALA A 133 17.99 -14.78 -1.56
C ALA A 133 17.85 -15.70 -0.33
N PHE A 134 16.68 -15.70 0.31
CA PHE A 134 16.35 -16.56 1.44
C PHE A 134 15.13 -17.41 1.10
N PRO A 135 15.27 -18.45 0.24
CA PRO A 135 14.23 -19.44 0.07
C PRO A 135 14.18 -20.24 1.38
N GLY A 136 13.36 -19.78 2.33
CA GLY A 136 13.11 -20.51 3.56
C GLY A 136 12.78 -21.95 3.19
N ARG A 137 13.34 -22.93 3.92
CA ARG A 137 13.05 -24.34 3.69
C ARG A 137 11.55 -24.56 3.88
N VAL A 138 10.80 -24.47 2.79
CA VAL A 138 9.38 -24.81 2.75
C VAL A 138 9.36 -26.30 3.07
N PRO A 139 8.84 -26.73 4.23
CA PRO A 139 8.82 -28.15 4.58
C PRO A 139 8.10 -28.87 3.44
N ALA A 140 8.57 -30.08 3.11
CA ALA A 140 8.23 -30.83 1.90
C ALA A 140 6.73 -31.15 1.72
N TRP A 141 5.90 -30.13 1.52
CA TRP A 141 4.46 -30.21 1.35
C TRP A 141 4.10 -30.72 -0.05
N LYS A 142 5.03 -30.61 -1.01
CA LYS A 142 5.01 -31.35 -2.29
C LYS A 142 4.82 -32.85 -2.09
N LYS A 143 5.31 -33.44 -0.99
CA LYS A 143 5.14 -34.87 -0.69
C LYS A 143 3.71 -35.17 -0.24
N HIS A 144 3.11 -34.30 0.58
CA HIS A 144 1.72 -34.44 1.05
C HIS A 144 0.69 -34.15 -0.05
N GLN A 145 0.91 -33.17 -0.93
CA GLN A 145 0.03 -32.93 -2.09
C GLN A 145 0.08 -34.08 -3.11
N ARG A 146 1.26 -34.65 -3.38
CA ARG A 146 1.37 -35.87 -4.23
C ARG A 146 0.65 -37.06 -3.60
N LEU A 147 0.74 -37.23 -2.28
CA LEU A 147 0.02 -38.28 -1.54
C LEU A 147 -1.50 -38.06 -1.55
N ALA A 148 -1.96 -36.82 -1.38
CA ALA A 148 -3.38 -36.48 -1.44
C ALA A 148 -3.96 -36.68 -2.86
N GLY A 149 -3.23 -36.28 -3.90
CA GLY A 149 -3.61 -36.53 -5.29
C GLY A 149 -3.65 -38.04 -5.63
N ALA A 150 -2.63 -38.80 -5.22
CA ALA A 150 -2.59 -40.25 -5.43
C ALA A 150 -3.71 -41.00 -4.67
N ASN A 151 -4.09 -40.52 -3.48
CA ASN A 151 -5.21 -41.07 -2.72
C ASN A 151 -6.58 -40.74 -3.35
N LEU A 152 -6.72 -39.62 -4.05
CA LEU A 152 -7.93 -39.27 -4.79
C LEU A 152 -8.07 -40.11 -6.07
N GLU A 153 -6.98 -40.33 -6.82
CA GLU A 153 -7.00 -41.25 -7.96
C GLU A 153 -7.35 -42.68 -7.56
N LYS A 154 -6.80 -43.18 -6.43
CA LYS A 154 -7.17 -44.50 -5.89
C LYS A 154 -8.61 -44.64 -5.43
N LYS A 155 -9.31 -43.53 -5.16
CA LYS A 155 -10.71 -43.55 -4.70
C LYS A 155 -11.71 -43.50 -5.86
N ASN A 156 -11.23 -43.19 -7.06
CA ASN A 156 -12.01 -43.06 -8.29
C ASN A 156 -11.81 -44.26 -9.26
N VAL A 157 -11.10 -45.30 -8.83
CA VAL A 157 -10.93 -46.61 -9.50
C VAL A 157 -11.55 -47.67 -8.61
#